data_AF-A0A5K1F1P2-F1
#
_entry.id   AF-A0A5K1F1P2-F1
#
_cell.length_a   1.000
_cell.length_b   1.000
_cell.length_c   1.000
_cell.angle_alpha   90.00
_cell.angle_beta   90.00
_cell.angle_gamma   90.00
#
_symmetry.space_group_name_H-M   'P 1'
#
loop_
_entity.id
_entity.type
_entity.pdbx_description
1 polymer ?
#
loop_
_entity_poly.entity_id
_entity_poly.type
_entity_poly.pdbx_seq_one_letter_code
_entity_poly.pdbx_strand_id
1 'polypeptide(L)'
;VFRREVIFLIDTSASIQGLPLEESKNAVSAALMNLRPTDSFSIMSFNEEIFSFSSSLVPATEEKIEEAHQWLSETCHATGGTSILLPLNE
;
A
#
# COMPACT_ATOMS: atom_id res chain seq x y z
N VAL A 1 -21.86 -14.35 2.21
CA VAL A 1 -21.29 -13.01 1.92
C VAL A 1 -19.84 -13.21 1.50
N PHE A 2 -19.45 -12.74 0.32
CA PHE A 2 -18.07 -12.83 -0.18
C PHE A 2 -17.17 -11.83 0.56
N ARG A 3 -15.99 -12.25 1.01
CA ARG A 3 -14.97 -11.40 1.64
C ARG A 3 -13.90 -11.09 0.60
N ARG A 4 -13.46 -9.84 0.53
CA ARG A 4 -12.41 -9.41 -0.39
C ARG A 4 -11.06 -9.59 0.28
N GLU A 5 -10.07 -9.97 -0.52
CA GLU A 5 -8.66 -10.03 -0.15
C GLU A 5 -7.92 -9.14 -1.15
N VAL A 6 -7.28 -8.07 -0.67
CA VAL A 6 -6.73 -7.01 -1.53
C VAL A 6 -5.30 -6.69 -1.13
N ILE A 7 -4.39 -6.67 -2.10
CA ILE A 7 -3.03 -6.15 -1.90
C ILE A 7 -2.92 -4.86 -2.71
N PHE A 8 -2.57 -3.76 -2.04
CA PHE A 8 -2.28 -2.49 -2.70
C PHE A 8 -0.79 -2.42 -3.02
N LEU A 9 -0.47 -2.33 -4.32
CA LEU A 9 0.90 -2.11 -4.79
C LEU A 9 1.10 -0.63 -5.11
N ILE A 10 2.12 -0.01 -4.52
CA ILE A 10 2.42 1.41 -4.68
C ILE A 10 3.83 1.55 -5.25
N ASP A 11 3.96 2.19 -6.41
CA ASP A 11 5.27 2.57 -6.95
C ASP A 11 5.84 3.71 -6.10
N THR A 12 7.07 3.54 -5.62
CA THR A 12 7.85 4.54 -4.88
C THR A 12 9.19 4.85 -5.56
N SER A 13 9.32 4.57 -6.86
CA SER A 13 10.42 5.07 -7.69
C SER A 13 10.49 6.60 -7.74
N ALA A 14 11.68 7.13 -8.03
CA ALA A 14 11.90 8.58 -8.05
C ALA A 14 11.02 9.32 -9.09
N SER A 15 10.54 8.65 -10.15
CA SER A 15 9.72 9.27 -11.19
C SER A 15 8.33 9.73 -10.73
N ILE A 16 7.80 9.20 -9.62
CA ILE A 16 6.50 9.64 -9.09
C ILE A 16 6.64 10.65 -7.94
N GLN A 17 7.82 11.24 -7.75
CA GLN A 17 8.05 12.24 -6.70
C GLN A 17 7.07 13.42 -6.77
N GLY A 18 6.65 13.90 -5.60
CA GLY A 18 5.75 15.05 -5.47
C GLY A 18 4.29 14.63 -5.62
N LEU A 19 3.53 15.37 -6.43
CA LEU A 19 2.08 15.19 -6.56
C LEU A 19 1.65 13.76 -6.90
N PRO A 20 2.29 13.02 -7.83
CA PRO A 20 1.84 11.67 -8.18
C PRO A 20 1.91 10.67 -7.02
N LEU A 21 2.96 10.75 -6.19
CA LEU A 21 3.08 9.93 -4.98
C LEU A 21 2.00 10.29 -3.96
N GLU A 22 1.76 11.59 -3.73
CA GLU A 22 0.72 12.03 -2.79
C GLU A 22 -0.68 11.63 -3.25
N GLU A 23 -0.98 11.72 -4.56
CA GLU A 23 -2.22 11.21 -5.13
C GLU A 23 -2.36 9.68 -4.98
N SER A 24 -1.26 8.95 -5.15
CA SER A 24 -1.24 7.49 -4.96
C SER A 24 -1.54 7.10 -3.50
N LYS A 25 -0.90 7.76 -2.53
CA LYS A 25 -1.18 7.57 -1.09
C LYS A 25 -2.63 7.89 -0.74
N ASN A 26 -3.18 8.97 -1.30
CA ASN A 26 -4.56 9.37 -1.09
C ASN A 26 -5.55 8.37 -1.70
N ALA A 27 -5.25 7.85 -2.90
CA ALA A 27 -6.07 6.84 -3.55
C ALA A 27 -6.12 5.53 -2.76
N VAL A 28 -4.97 5.05 -2.25
CA VAL A 28 -4.92 3.88 -1.37
C VAL A 28 -5.68 4.14 -0.08
N SER A 29 -5.46 5.30 0.55
CA SER A 29 -6.17 5.71 1.77
C SER A 29 -7.69 5.70 1.58
N ALA A 30 -8.19 6.25 0.48
CA ALA A 30 -9.61 6.23 0.14
C ALA A 30 -10.13 4.81 -0.15
N ALA A 31 -9.32 3.95 -0.78
CA ALA A 31 -9.69 2.58 -1.05
C ALA A 31 -9.80 1.74 0.23
N LEU A 32 -8.90 1.94 1.21
CA LEU A 32 -8.96 1.29 2.52
C LEU A 32 -10.26 1.63 3.27
N MET A 33 -10.68 2.90 3.24
CA MET A 33 -11.94 3.34 3.85
C MET A 33 -13.19 2.70 3.22
N ASN A 34 -13.08 2.15 2.01
CA ASN A 34 -14.17 1.45 1.32
C ASN A 34 -14.20 -0.07 1.60
N LEU A 35 -13.21 -0.59 2.33
CA LEU A 35 -13.21 -1.99 2.77
C LEU A 35 -14.15 -2.15 3.97
N ARG A 36 -14.82 -3.30 4.04
CA ARG A 36 -15.59 -3.66 5.23
C ARG A 36 -14.66 -4.29 6.25
N PRO A 37 -14.97 -4.26 7.56
CA PRO A 37 -14.16 -4.93 8.60
C PRO A 37 -13.96 -6.45 8.43
N THR A 38 -14.75 -7.08 7.54
CA THR A 38 -14.63 -8.52 7.21
C THR A 38 -13.79 -8.80 5.96
N ASP A 39 -13.41 -7.75 5.22
CA ASP A 39 -12.43 -7.82 4.14
C ASP A 39 -11.02 -7.76 4.73
N SER A 40 -10.03 -8.27 4.00
CA SER A 40 -8.63 -8.28 4.43
C SER A 40 -7.74 -7.57 3.42
N PHE A 41 -6.68 -6.93 3.89
CA PHE A 41 -5.75 -6.19 3.05
C PHE A 41 -4.29 -6.26 3.49
N SER A 42 -3.39 -5.92 2.59
CA SER A 42 -2.03 -5.47 2.90
C SER A 42 -1.59 -4.42 1.88
N ILE A 43 -0.48 -3.75 2.14
CA ILE A 43 0.11 -2.72 1.26
C ILE A 43 1.57 -3.11 1.05
N MET A 44 2.03 -3.02 -0.20
CA MET A 44 3.44 -3.08 -0.53
C MET A 44 3.83 -1.86 -1.36
N SER A 45 4.92 -1.21 -0.98
CA SER A 45 5.60 -0.22 -1.80
C SER A 45 6.80 -0.83 -2.49
N PHE A 46 7.06 -0.45 -3.73
CA PHE A 46 8.17 -0.98 -4.50
C PHE A 46 8.95 0.12 -5.23
N ASN A 47 10.26 -0.05 -5.26
CA ASN A 47 11.17 0.64 -6.18
C ASN A 47 12.17 -0.40 -6.73
N GLU A 48 13.42 -0.39 -6.28
CA GLU A 48 14.39 -1.47 -6.43
C GLU A 48 14.37 -2.45 -5.25
N GLU A 49 13.63 -2.09 -4.19
CA GLU A 49 13.37 -2.86 -2.99
C GLU A 49 11.85 -2.97 -2.79
N ILE A 50 11.43 -3.88 -1.89
CA ILE A 50 10.03 -4.04 -1.47
C ILE A 50 9.93 -3.70 0.01
N PHE A 51 8.94 -2.90 0.37
CA PHE A 51 8.56 -2.70 1.76
C PHE A 51 7.09 -3.05 1.92
N SER A 52 6.76 -3.82 2.95
CA SER A 52 5.41 -4.30 3.20
C SER A 52 4.89 -3.75 4.52
N PHE A 53 3.63 -3.30 4.52
CA PHE A 53 2.91 -2.91 5.73
C PHE A 53 2.73 -4.10 6.69
N SER A 54 2.38 -5.26 6.14
CA SER A 54 2.19 -6.50 6.89
C SER A 54 2.67 -7.69 6.05
N SER A 55 3.25 -8.70 6.72
CA SER A 55 3.67 -9.97 6.12
C SER A 55 2.51 -10.88 5.70
N SER A 56 1.28 -10.52 6.08
CA SER A 56 0.06 -11.25 5.72
C SER A 56 -1.13 -10.30 5.59
N LEU A 57 -2.21 -10.75 4.95
CA LEU A 57 -3.45 -9.98 4.88
C LEU A 57 -4.04 -9.80 6.29
N VAL A 58 -4.29 -8.56 6.67
CA VAL A 58 -4.92 -8.20 7.95
C VAL A 58 -6.36 -7.76 7.73
N PRO A 59 -7.27 -7.99 8.69
CA PRO A 59 -8.64 -7.47 8.59
C PRO A 59 -8.66 -5.94 8.48
N ALA A 60 -9.59 -5.39 7.70
CA ALA A 60 -9.78 -3.94 7.54
C ALA A 60 -10.50 -3.32 8.75
N THR A 61 -9.97 -3.51 9.95
CA THR A 61 -10.42 -2.80 11.15
C THR A 61 -9.97 -1.34 11.12
N GLU A 62 -10.66 -0.48 11.87
CA GLU A 62 -10.29 0.94 12.00
C GLU A 62 -8.83 1.11 12.48
N GLU A 63 -8.43 0.32 13.48
CA GLU A 63 -7.05 0.28 13.99
C GLU A 63 -6.03 -0.07 12.88
N LYS A 64 -6.30 -1.11 12.07
CA LYS A 64 -5.39 -1.49 10.98
C LYS A 64 -5.36 -0.49 9.85
N ILE A 65 -6.47 0.21 9.59
CA ILE A 65 -6.51 1.29 8.60
C ILE A 65 -5.70 2.50 9.10
N GLU A 66 -5.76 2.84 10.38
CA GLU A 66 -4.96 3.93 10.97
C GLU A 66 -3.46 3.61 10.94
N GLU A 67 -3.06 2.39 11.35
CA GLU A 67 -1.69 1.90 11.21
C GLU A 67 -1.20 1.98 9.75
N ALA A 68 -2.06 1.61 8.80
CA ALA A 68 -1.73 1.67 7.37
C ALA A 68 -1.53 3.12 6.87
N HIS A 69 -2.34 4.08 7.33
CA HIS A 69 -2.12 5.50 7.00
C HIS A 69 -0.79 6.02 7.55
N GLN A 70 -0.43 5.64 8.78
CA GLN A 70 0.87 6.00 9.35
C GLN A 70 2.01 5.37 8.53
N TRP A 71 1.90 4.09 8.19
CA TRP A 71 2.89 3.40 7.36
C TRP A 71 3.08 4.04 5.98
N LEU A 72 2.00 4.46 5.31
CA LEU A 72 2.07 5.20 4.04
C LEU A 72 2.83 6.52 4.16
N SER A 73 2.66 7.23 5.27
CA SER A 73 3.35 8.49 5.54
C SER A 73 4.85 8.29 5.80
N GLU A 74 5.19 7.26 6.58
CA GLU A 74 6.56 7.00 7.06
C GLU A 74 7.43 6.20 6.09
N THR A 75 6.83 5.38 5.23
CA THR A 75 7.58 4.42 4.38
C THR A 75 7.60 4.83 2.92
N CYS A 76 6.50 5.40 2.40
CA CYS A 76 6.39 5.67 0.97
C CYS A 76 7.08 7.00 0.60
N HIS A 77 8.36 6.90 0.23
CA HIS A 77 9.18 8.01 -0.26
C HIS A 77 9.70 7.72 -1.68
N ALA A 78 9.49 8.66 -2.60
CA ALA A 78 9.92 8.53 -3.99
C ALA A 78 11.45 8.53 -4.11
N THR A 79 12.03 7.36 -4.33
CA THR A 79 13.49 7.13 -4.38
C THR A 79 13.81 5.94 -5.27
N GLY A 80 15.03 5.88 -5.82
CA GLY A 80 15.48 4.73 -6.62
C GLY A 80 14.78 4.57 -7.97
N GLY A 81 15.03 3.42 -8.62
CA GLY A 81 14.42 3.04 -9.89
C GLY A 81 13.07 2.31 -9.75
N THR A 82 12.55 1.80 -10.87
CA THR A 82 11.28 1.07 -10.93
C THR A 82 11.53 -0.40 -11.26
N SER A 83 11.16 -1.32 -10.36
CA SER A 83 11.29 -2.77 -10.58
C SER A 83 9.99 -3.52 -10.23
N ILE A 84 8.99 -3.43 -11.12
CA ILE A 84 7.65 -4.02 -10.93
C ILE A 84 7.66 -5.55 -10.80
N LEU A 85 8.69 -6.23 -11.31
CA LEU A 85 8.77 -7.69 -11.25
C LEU A 85 9.07 -8.21 -9.83
N LEU A 86 9.66 -7.39 -8.95
CA LEU A 86 9.95 -7.78 -7.57
C LEU A 86 8.64 -8.10 -6.81
N PRO A 87 7.68 -7.17 -6.64
CA PRO A 87 6.48 -7.43 -5.86
C PRO A 87 5.50 -8.44 -6.49
N LEU A 88 5.68 -8.78 -7.77
CA LEU A 88 4.83 -9.75 -8.46
C LEU A 88 5.32 -11.19 -8.34
N ASN A 89 6.54 -11.40 -7.82
CA ASN A 89 7.13 -12.72 -7.60
C ASN A 89 7.20 -13.12 -6.11
N GLU A 90 6.56 -12.33 -5.22
CA GLU A 90 6.37 -12.62 -3.80
C GLU A 90 5.23 -13.63 -3.56
#